data_AF-A0A830BST2-F1
#
_entry.id   AF-A0A830BST2-F1
#
_cell.length_a   1.000
_cell.length_b   1.000
_cell.length_c   1.000
_cell.angle_alpha   90.00
_cell.angle_beta   90.00
_cell.angle_gamma   90.00
#
_symmetry.space_group_name_H-M   'P 1'
#
loop_
_entity.id
_entity.type
_entity.pdbx_description
1 polymer ?
#
loop_
_entity_poly.entity_id
_entity_poly.type
_entity_poly.pdbx_seq_one_letter_code
_entity_poly.pdbx_strand_id
1 'polypeptide(L)'
;MSHCGWNSCFESLITGVPMLAWPMHSDQPLNAVFMTDVLKTGLVVRKWADREKLVKASVIKDVIERLMGSEEGDKVRNRAAELSAAVGKATEEGGELSREMESFIAHISR
;
A
#
# COMPACT_ATOMS: atom_id res chain seq x y z
N MET A 1 6.12 5.67 -5.99
CA MET A 1 5.11 5.50 -7.08
C MET A 1 5.15 4.07 -7.53
N SER A 2 3.99 3.43 -7.65
CA SER A 2 3.88 1.99 -7.93
C SER A 2 2.65 1.72 -8.79
N HIS A 3 2.72 0.64 -9.56
CA HIS A 3 1.58 0.14 -10.30
C HIS A 3 0.58 -0.66 -9.45
N CYS A 4 0.81 -0.77 -8.14
CA CYS A 4 -0.07 -1.47 -7.19
C CYS A 4 -0.15 -2.99 -7.42
N GLY A 5 0.91 -3.61 -7.93
CA GLY A 5 1.06 -5.06 -7.84
C GLY A 5 1.11 -5.49 -6.37
N TRP A 6 0.54 -6.66 -6.05
CA TRP A 6 0.38 -7.08 -4.65
C TRP A 6 1.71 -7.16 -3.89
N ASN A 7 2.77 -7.68 -4.53
CA ASN A 7 4.11 -7.73 -3.92
C ASN A 7 4.61 -6.33 -3.52
N SER A 8 4.53 -5.35 -4.42
CA SER A 8 4.94 -3.97 -4.11
C SER A 8 4.03 -3.27 -3.10
N CYS A 9 2.75 -3.65 -3.01
CA CYS A 9 1.87 -3.20 -1.93
C CYS A 9 2.37 -3.73 -0.59
N PHE A 10 2.71 -5.02 -0.54
CA PHE A 10 3.21 -5.65 0.68
C PHE A 10 4.57 -5.10 1.11
N GLU A 11 5.50 -4.89 0.18
CA GLU A 11 6.79 -4.22 0.45
C GLU A 11 6.59 -2.82 1.04
N SER A 12 5.64 -2.04 0.49
CA SER A 12 5.27 -0.71 0.99
C SER A 12 4.68 -0.78 2.40
N LEU A 13 3.82 -1.75 2.69
CA LEU A 13 3.24 -1.96 4.02
C LEU A 13 4.29 -2.39 5.05
N ILE A 14 5.19 -3.30 4.70
CA ILE A 14 6.28 -3.74 5.60
C ILE A 14 7.22 -2.57 5.91
N THR A 15 7.62 -1.82 4.89
CA THR A 15 8.63 -0.76 5.02
C THR A 15 8.07 0.59 5.49
N GLY A 16 6.75 0.72 5.59
CA GLY A 16 6.09 1.96 6.02
C GLY A 16 6.21 3.10 5.02
N VAL A 17 6.53 2.80 3.77
CA VAL A 17 6.66 3.80 2.70
C VAL A 17 5.29 4.02 2.05
N PRO A 18 4.73 5.24 2.03
CA PRO A 18 3.43 5.48 1.42
C PRO A 18 3.45 5.29 -0.11
N MET A 19 2.29 4.96 -0.68
CA MET A 19 2.17 4.64 -2.10
C MET A 19 1.54 5.76 -2.93
N LEU A 20 2.21 6.16 -4.01
CA LEU A 20 1.56 6.85 -5.13
C LEU A 20 1.05 5.81 -6.13
N ALA A 21 -0.27 5.60 -6.16
CA ALA A 21 -0.93 4.50 -6.85
C ALA A 21 -1.21 4.83 -8.33
N TRP A 22 -0.71 3.96 -9.22
CA TRP A 22 -0.85 4.06 -10.68
C TRP A 22 -1.18 2.69 -11.30
N PRO A 23 -2.38 2.15 -11.13
CA PRO A 23 -2.72 0.82 -11.64
C PRO A 23 -2.62 0.75 -13.18
N MET A 24 -2.16 -0.38 -13.69
CA MET A 24 -1.92 -0.64 -15.11
C MET A 24 -2.71 -1.84 -15.68
N HIS A 25 -2.91 -2.92 -14.92
CA HIS A 25 -3.66 -4.10 -15.37
C HIS A 25 -4.06 -5.05 -14.22
N SER A 26 -4.75 -6.15 -14.54
CA SER A 26 -5.10 -7.23 -13.61
C SER A 26 -5.85 -6.76 -12.36
N ASP A 27 -5.40 -7.18 -11.19
CA ASP A 27 -5.92 -6.88 -9.85
C ASP A 27 -5.43 -5.54 -9.29
N GLN A 28 -4.46 -4.90 -9.94
CA GLN A 28 -3.87 -3.64 -9.51
C GLN A 28 -4.89 -2.51 -9.22
N PRO A 29 -6.00 -2.36 -9.98
CA PRO A 29 -7.01 -1.35 -9.67
C PRO A 29 -7.66 -1.58 -8.30
N LEU A 30 -7.89 -2.82 -7.91
CA LEU A 30 -8.46 -3.17 -6.61
C LEU A 30 -7.42 -2.97 -5.51
N ASN A 31 -6.18 -3.36 -5.75
CA ASN A 31 -5.08 -3.10 -4.81
C ASN A 31 -4.88 -1.59 -4.59
N ALA A 32 -5.01 -0.77 -5.64
CA ALA A 32 -4.94 0.67 -5.53
C ALA A 32 -6.04 1.21 -4.59
N VAL A 33 -7.29 0.80 -4.78
CA VAL A 33 -8.41 1.18 -3.88
C VAL A 33 -8.14 0.71 -2.45
N PHE A 34 -7.65 -0.51 -2.27
CA PHE A 34 -7.32 -1.03 -0.95
C PHE A 34 -6.24 -0.19 -0.26
N MET A 35 -5.17 0.17 -0.97
CA MET A 35 -4.08 0.97 -0.42
C MET A 35 -4.50 2.42 -0.13
N THR A 36 -5.28 3.06 -1.02
CA THR A 36 -5.62 4.49 -0.90
C THR A 36 -6.86 4.76 -0.07
N ASP A 37 -7.92 3.96 -0.23
CA ASP A 37 -9.23 4.28 0.33
C ASP A 37 -9.50 3.50 1.62
N VAL A 38 -9.05 2.24 1.69
CA VAL A 38 -9.25 1.35 2.84
C VAL A 38 -8.14 1.53 3.88
N LEU A 39 -6.89 1.27 3.50
CA LEU A 39 -5.75 1.38 4.41
C LEU A 39 -5.27 2.82 4.63
N LYS A 40 -5.56 3.71 3.67
CA LYS A 40 -5.18 5.13 3.67
C LYS A 40 -3.66 5.34 3.76
N THR A 41 -2.90 4.47 3.11
CA THR A 41 -1.43 4.50 3.04
C THR A 41 -0.90 5.02 1.71
N GLY A 42 -1.77 5.55 0.85
CA GLY A 42 -1.38 6.10 -0.43
C GLY A 42 -2.33 7.12 -1.02
N LEU A 43 -1.91 7.74 -2.12
CA LEU A 43 -2.71 8.65 -2.94
C LEU A 43 -2.79 8.14 -4.38
N VAL A 44 -3.95 8.31 -5.02
CA VAL A 44 -4.15 7.94 -6.42
C VAL A 44 -3.52 8.98 -7.34
N VAL A 45 -2.62 8.55 -8.22
CA VAL A 45 -2.07 9.41 -9.28
C VAL A 45 -2.96 9.41 -10.52
N ARG A 46 -3.45 8.22 -10.90
CA ARG A 46 -4.33 8.03 -12.05
C ARG A 46 -5.43 7.03 -11.72
N LYS A 47 -6.68 7.45 -11.85
CA LYS A 47 -7.84 6.54 -11.71
C LYS A 47 -7.83 5.51 -12.81
N TRP A 48 -8.27 4.29 -12.50
CA TRP A 48 -8.37 3.20 -13.48
C TRP A 48 -9.29 3.52 -14.67
N ALA A 49 -10.34 4.32 -14.43
CA ALA A 49 -11.23 4.80 -15.48
C ALA A 49 -10.50 5.64 -16.55
N ASP A 50 -9.39 6.27 -16.19
CA ASP A 50 -8.59 7.13 -17.06
C ASP A 50 -7.31 6.42 -17.57
N ARG A 51 -7.27 5.08 -17.55
CA ARG A 51 -6.07 4.30 -17.87
C ARG A 51 -5.53 4.46 -19.30
N GLU A 52 -6.37 4.85 -20.24
CA GLU A 52 -5.96 5.12 -21.63
C GLU A 52 -5.55 6.58 -21.85
N LYS A 53 -5.74 7.45 -20.84
CA LYS A 53 -5.41 8.87 -20.94
C LYS A 53 -3.96 9.11 -20.54
N LEU A 54 -3.30 9.98 -21.29
CA LEU A 54 -1.98 10.49 -20.94
C LEU A 54 -2.09 11.38 -19.69
N VAL A 55 -1.28 11.08 -18.67
CA VAL A 55 -1.18 11.91 -17.47
C VAL A 55 -0.13 12.99 -17.70
N LYS A 56 -0.52 14.25 -17.51
CA LYS A 56 0.39 15.40 -17.67
C LYS A 56 1.41 15.44 -16.53
N ALA A 57 2.61 15.94 -16.82
CA ALA A 57 3.65 16.14 -15.82
C ALA A 57 3.20 17.01 -14.63
N SER A 58 2.32 17.99 -14.86
CA SER A 58 1.74 18.82 -13.80
C SER A 58 0.96 17.99 -12.78
N VAL A 59 0.16 17.02 -13.24
CA VAL A 59 -0.60 16.12 -12.34
C VAL A 59 0.35 15.29 -11.49
N ILE A 60 1.42 14.75 -12.10
CA ILE A 60 2.42 13.97 -11.37
C ILE A 60 3.09 14.83 -10.30
N LYS A 61 3.50 16.04 -10.66
CA LYS A 61 4.09 17.03 -9.75
C LYS A 61 3.15 17.30 -8.57
N ASP A 62 1.88 17.62 -8.85
CA ASP A 62 0.91 17.99 -7.82
C ASP A 62 0.70 16.86 -6.81
N VAL A 63 0.59 15.60 -7.25
CA VAL A 63 0.39 14.47 -6.33
C VAL A 63 1.68 14.18 -5.52
N ILE A 64 2.87 14.35 -6.11
CA ILE A 64 4.13 14.25 -5.37
C ILE A 64 4.20 15.34 -4.29
N GLU A 65 3.94 16.60 -4.65
CA GLU A 65 3.96 17.71 -3.69
C GLU A 65 2.92 17.54 -2.58
N ARG A 66 1.72 17.05 -2.91
CA ARG A 66 0.71 16.67 -1.90
C ARG A 66 1.21 15.60 -0.97
N LEU A 67 1.75 14.49 -1.48
CA LEU A 67 2.25 13.42 -0.63
C LEU A 67 3.43 13.86 0.24
N MET A 68 4.30 14.73 -0.27
CA MET A 68 5.57 15.09 0.37
C MET A 68 5.47 16.31 1.29
N GLY A 69 4.65 17.30 0.96
CA GLY A 69 4.68 18.62 1.62
C GLY A 69 3.34 19.15 2.13
N SER A 70 2.29 18.33 2.18
CA SER A 70 0.98 18.75 2.68
C SER A 70 0.54 17.98 3.94
N GLU A 71 -0.41 18.54 4.68
CA GLU A 71 -1.02 17.90 5.85
C GLU A 71 -1.73 16.58 5.49
N GLU A 72 -2.28 16.48 4.27
CA GLU A 72 -2.82 15.22 3.73
C GLU A 72 -1.70 14.18 3.58
N GLY A 73 -0.55 14.59 3.04
CA GLY A 73 0.64 13.76 2.91
C GLY A 73 1.19 13.28 4.25
N ASP A 74 1.20 14.14 5.27
CA ASP A 74 1.57 13.77 6.64
C ASP A 74 0.68 12.67 7.20
N LYS A 75 -0.65 12.79 7.04
CA LYS A 75 -1.60 11.77 7.48
C LYS A 75 -1.35 10.43 6.79
N VAL A 76 -1.10 10.44 5.48
CA VAL A 76 -0.81 9.23 4.70
C VAL A 76 0.51 8.58 5.13
N ARG A 77 1.57 9.37 5.33
CA ARG A 77 2.88 8.87 5.81
C ARG A 77 2.80 8.29 7.21
N ASN A 78 2.16 8.99 8.14
CA ASN A 78 1.98 8.50 9.50
C ASN A 78 1.19 7.19 9.51
N ARG A 79 0.13 7.11 8.70
CA ARG A 79 -0.64 5.88 8.56
C ARG A 79 0.17 4.70 8.02
N ALA A 80 1.04 4.95 7.03
CA ALA A 80 1.94 3.92 6.50
C ALA A 80 2.93 3.43 7.57
N ALA A 81 3.51 4.34 8.36
CA ALA A 81 4.42 4.00 9.45
C ALA A 81 3.72 3.21 10.58
N GLU A 82 2.50 3.60 10.96
CA GLU A 82 1.69 2.87 11.95
C GLU A 82 1.42 1.42 11.52
N LEU A 83 1.01 1.23 10.26
CA LEU A 83 0.74 -0.10 9.73
C LEU A 83 2.00 -0.95 9.61
N SER A 84 3.14 -0.36 9.21
CA SER A 84 4.43 -1.05 9.22
C SER A 84 4.81 -1.54 10.62
N ALA A 85 4.63 -0.71 11.65
CA ALA A 85 4.88 -1.13 13.02
C ALA A 85 3.93 -2.26 13.47
N ALA A 86 2.66 -2.24 13.05
CA ALA A 86 1.72 -3.31 13.34
C ALA A 86 2.08 -4.62 12.63
N VAL A 87 2.46 -4.55 11.35
CA VAL A 87 2.92 -5.69 10.56
C VAL A 87 4.18 -6.29 11.20
N GLY A 88 5.16 -5.46 11.58
CA GLY A 88 6.37 -5.90 12.27
C GLY A 88 6.05 -6.74 13.51
N LYS A 89 5.20 -6.22 14.40
CA LYS A 89 4.76 -6.94 15.61
C LYS A 89 4.02 -8.25 15.31
N ALA A 90 3.22 -8.28 14.25
CA ALA A 90 2.50 -9.49 13.87
C ALA A 90 3.45 -10.58 13.33
N THR A 91 4.56 -10.18 12.69
CA THR A 91 5.55 -11.08 12.07
C THR A 91 6.68 -11.52 13.00
N GLU A 92 6.84 -10.89 14.16
CA GLU A 92 7.83 -11.29 15.18
C GLU A 92 7.56 -12.73 15.68
N GLU A 93 8.60 -13.37 16.22
CA GLU A 93 8.46 -14.70 16.84
C GLU A 93 7.41 -14.66 17.96
N GLY A 94 6.43 -15.57 17.90
CA GLY A 94 5.27 -15.57 18.81
C GLY A 94 4.20 -14.51 18.50
N GLY A 95 4.40 -13.68 17.47
CA GLY A 95 3.43 -12.74 16.93
C GLY A 95 2.21 -13.44 16.31
N GLU A 96 1.17 -12.66 16.02
CA GLU A 96 -0.11 -13.19 15.51
C GLU A 96 0.07 -14.00 14.22
N LEU A 97 0.81 -13.48 13.23
CA LEU A 97 1.02 -14.18 11.97
C LEU A 97 1.90 -15.43 12.15
N SER A 98 2.90 -15.39 13.04
CA SER A 98 3.73 -16.56 13.38
C SER A 98 2.86 -17.69 13.91
N ARG A 99 1.96 -17.38 14.88
CA ARG A 99 1.05 -18.35 15.49
C ARG A 99 0.04 -18.92 14.49
N GLU A 100 -0.51 -18.08 13.60
CA GLU A 100 -1.42 -18.57 12.55
C GLU A 100 -0.70 -19.48 11.55
N MET A 101 0.55 -19.18 11.20
CA MET A 101 1.36 -20.05 10.33
C MET A 101 1.66 -21.39 11.02
N GLU A 102 2.05 -21.39 12.29
CA GLU A 102 2.25 -22.60 13.09
C GLU A 102 0.98 -23.45 13.19
N SER A 103 -0.17 -22.80 13.41
CA SER A 103 -1.49 -23.42 13.44
C SER A 103 -1.82 -24.11 12.11
N PHE A 104 -1.56 -23.41 10.99
CA PHE A 104 -1.75 -23.96 9.65
C PHE A 104 -0.85 -25.18 9.39
N ILE A 105 0.44 -25.10 9.73
CA ILE A 105 1.39 -26.23 9.60
C ILE A 105 0.92 -27.43 10.43
N ALA A 106 0.51 -27.19 11.67
CA ALA A 106 0.00 -28.24 12.56
C ALA A 106 -1.31 -28.86 12.05
N HIS A 107 -2.12 -28.13 11.29
CA HIS A 107 -3.35 -28.65 10.68
C HIS A 107 -3.04 -29.58 9.50
N ILE A 108 -2.14 -29.19 8.60
CA ILE A 108 -1.84 -29.95 7.37
C ILE A 108 -0.88 -31.12 7.60
N SER A 109 -0.20 -31.17 8.75
CA SER A 109 0.71 -32.27 9.12
C SER A 109 0.03 -33.41 9.88
N ARG A 110 -1.30 -33.36 10.04
CA ARG A 110 -2.12 -34.44 10.61
C ARG A 110 -2.47 -35.47 9.55
#